data_AF-C0QCS1-F1
#
_entry.id   AF-C0QCS1-F1
#
_cell.length_a   1.000
_cell.length_b   1.000
_cell.length_c   1.000
_cell.angle_alpha   90.00
_cell.angle_beta   90.00
_cell.angle_gamma   90.00
#
_symmetry.space_group_name_H-M   'P 1'
#
loop_
_entity.id
_entity.type
_entity.pdbx_description
1 polymer ?
#
loop_
_entity_poly.entity_id
_entity_poly.type
_entity_poly.pdbx_seq_one_letter_code
_entity_poly.pdbx_strand_id
1 'polypeptide(L)' 'MKKRVVLRFVGIGALHIFLYLWFVPFVVYPRFGDSGLKMTVAVAVMISIALILTLFLCKNNDD' A
#
# COMPACT_ATOMS: atom_id res chain seq x y z
N MET A 1 -4.03 1.09 -21.78
CA MET A 1 -4.07 1.66 -20.41
C MET A 1 -4.56 0.69 -19.32
N LYS A 2 -5.66 -0.06 -19.52
CA LYS A 2 -6.26 -0.94 -18.49
C LYS A 2 -5.29 -1.97 -17.87
N LYS A 3 -4.46 -2.67 -18.68
CA LYS A 3 -3.53 -3.71 -18.18
C LYS A 3 -2.48 -3.17 -17.20
N ARG A 4 -1.99 -1.95 -17.42
CA ARG A 4 -0.96 -1.32 -16.57
C ARG A 4 -1.54 -0.88 -15.22
N VAL A 5 -2.79 -0.43 -15.22
CA VAL A 5 -3.57 -0.09 -14.00
C VAL A 5 -3.89 -1.36 -13.20
N VAL A 6 -4.33 -2.42 -13.87
CA VAL A 6 -4.60 -3.72 -13.23
C VAL A 6 -3.33 -4.31 -12.61
N LEU A 7 -2.19 -4.27 -13.32
CA LEU A 7 -0.91 -4.74 -12.78
C LEU A 7 -0.51 -3.99 -11.50
N ARG A 8 -0.72 -2.66 -11.46
CA ARG A 8 -0.48 -1.84 -10.26
C ARG A 8 -1.41 -2.22 -9.12
N PHE A 9 -2.70 -2.41 -9.38
CA PHE A 9 -3.67 -2.86 -8.37
C PHE A 9 -3.30 -4.23 -7.79
N VAL A 10 -2.90 -5.18 -8.64
CA VAL A 10 -2.45 -6.51 -8.20
C VAL A 10 -1.18 -6.40 -7.35
N GLY A 11 -0.22 -5.57 -7.75
CA GLY A 11 0.99 -5.31 -6.96
C GLY A 11 0.70 -4.70 -5.59
N ILE A 12 -0.24 -3.74 -5.52
CA ILE A 12 -0.67 -3.11 -4.27
C ILE A 12 -1.38 -4.12 -3.36
N GLY A 13 -2.27 -4.93 -3.93
CA GLY A 13 -2.97 -5.98 -3.20
C GLY A 13 -2.01 -7.02 -2.64
N ALA A 14 -1.06 -7.50 -3.46
CA ALA A 14 -0.03 -8.44 -3.02
C ALA A 14 0.86 -7.85 -1.92
N LEU A 15 1.26 -6.58 -2.05
CA LEU A 15 2.01 -5.86 -1.03
C LEU A 15 1.20 -5.77 0.28
N HIS A 16 -0.09 -5.43 0.22
CA HIS A 16 -0.95 -5.33 1.41
C HIS A 16 -1.11 -6.68 2.11
N ILE A 17 -1.33 -7.76 1.34
CA ILE A 17 -1.42 -9.12 1.89
C ILE A 17 -0.11 -9.47 2.59
N PHE A 18 1.03 -9.26 1.94
CA PHE A 18 2.34 -9.50 2.55
C PHE A 18 2.56 -8.66 3.81
N LEU A 19 2.16 -7.39 3.78
CA LEU A 19 2.32 -6.48 4.90
C LEU A 19 1.46 -6.93 6.11
N TYR A 20 0.17 -7.18 5.89
CA TYR A 20 -0.76 -7.51 6.96
C TYR A 20 -0.61 -8.94 7.49
N LEU A 21 -0.37 -9.92 6.61
CA LEU A 21 -0.30 -11.33 7.03
C LEU A 21 1.09 -11.74 7.52
N TRP A 22 2.16 -11.09 7.06
CA TRP A 22 3.52 -11.50 7.42
C TRP A 22 4.31 -10.39 8.11
N PHE A 23 4.49 -9.24 7.47
CA PHE A 23 5.40 -8.21 7.98
C PHE A 23 4.92 -7.62 9.32
N VAL A 24 3.63 -7.28 9.42
CA VAL A 24 3.03 -6.73 10.64
C VAL A 24 3.13 -7.71 11.82
N PRO A 25 2.63 -8.96 11.75
CA PRO A 25 2.64 -9.86 12.90
C PRO A 25 4.02 -10.42 13.25
N PHE A 26 4.90 -10.68 12.26
CA PHE A 26 6.18 -11.36 12.52
C PHE A 26 7.38 -10.42 12.64
N VAL A 27 7.32 -9.21 12.09
CA VAL A 27 8.46 -8.26 12.11
C VAL A 27 8.13 -7.05 12.97
N VAL A 28 6.97 -6.43 12.76
CA VAL A 28 6.63 -5.18 13.44
C VAL A 28 6.15 -5.45 14.87
N TYR A 29 5.19 -6.35 15.04
CA TYR A 29 4.56 -6.63 16.33
C TYR A 29 5.57 -7.07 17.41
N PRO A 30 6.47 -8.05 17.19
CA PRO A 30 7.44 -8.45 18.20
C PRO A 30 8.49 -7.39 18.52
N ARG A 31 8.73 -6.44 17.60
CA ARG A 31 9.80 -5.44 17.76
C ARG A 31 9.31 -4.09 18.30
N PHE A 32 8.07 -3.72 17.98
CA PHE A 32 7.53 -2.38 18.25
C PHE A 32 6.18 -2.41 18.99
N GLY A 33 5.60 -3.60 19.22
CA GLY A 33 4.31 -3.76 19.90
C GLY A 33 3.16 -2.99 19.23
N ASP A 34 2.22 -2.52 20.04
CA ASP A 34 1.05 -1.74 19.61
C ASP A 34 1.39 -0.46 18.84
N SER A 35 2.47 0.21 19.22
CA SER A 35 2.92 1.46 18.59
C SER A 35 3.35 1.24 17.14
N GLY A 36 4.07 0.15 16.87
CA GLY A 36 4.50 -0.21 15.51
C GLY A 36 3.34 -0.64 14.63
N LEU A 37 2.33 -1.29 15.21
CA LEU A 37 1.12 -1.69 14.49
C LEU A 37 0.38 -0.45 13.95
N LYS A 38 0.14 0.56 14.81
CA LYS A 38 -0.49 1.83 14.42
C LYS A 38 0.30 2.56 13.33
N MET A 39 1.62 2.60 13.46
CA MET A 39 2.49 3.26 12.47
C MET A 39 2.47 2.52 11.13
N THR A 40 2.50 1.18 11.12
CA THR A 40 2.51 0.38 9.89
C THR A 40 1.19 0.51 9.14
N VAL A 41 0.06 0.51 9.86
CA VAL A 41 -1.26 0.77 9.27
C VAL A 41 -1.34 2.18 8.71
N ALA A 42 -0.85 3.19 9.44
CA ALA A 42 -0.83 4.57 8.95
C ALA A 42 -0.02 4.72 7.65
N VAL A 43 1.16 4.10 7.58
CA VAL A 43 2.02 4.10 6.39
C VAL A 43 1.34 3.37 5.22
N ALA A 44 0.71 2.21 5.47
CA ALA A 44 0.00 1.46 4.43
C ALA A 44 -1.15 2.29 3.82
N VAL A 45 -1.93 2.98 4.66
CA VAL A 45 -3.00 3.87 4.22
C VAL A 45 -2.46 5.05 3.42
N MET A 46 -1.38 5.70 3.88
CA MET A 46 -0.75 6.79 3.12
C MET A 46 -0.29 6.35 1.73
N ILE A 47 0.35 5.18 1.62
CA ILE A 47 0.82 4.64 0.34
C ILE A 47 -0.37 4.38 -0.59
N SER A 48 -1.48 3.85 -0.06
CA SER A 48 -2.70 3.63 -0.82
C SER A 48 -3.29 4.93 -1.39
N ILE A 49 -3.35 5.99 -0.58
CA ILE A 49 -3.82 7.32 -1.00
C ILE A 49 -2.87 7.93 -2.05
N ALA A 50 -1.56 7.87 -1.82
CA ALA A 50 -0.56 8.39 -2.75
C ALA A 50 -0.65 7.70 -4.12
N LEU A 51 -0.90 6.39 -4.15
CA LEU A 51 -1.05 5.64 -5.39
C LEU A 51 -2.35 5.97 -6.13
N ILE A 52 -3.47 6.18 -5.41
CA ILE A 52 -4.72 6.65 -6.01
C ILE A 52 -4.53 8.04 -6.61
N LEU A 53 -3.90 8.97 -5.88
CA LEU A 53 -3.57 10.31 -6.38
C LEU A 53 -2.68 10.27 -7.61
N THR A 54 -1.63 9.44 -7.60
CA THR A 54 -0.72 9.27 -8.74
C THR A 54 -1.47 8.73 -9.97
N LEU A 55 -2.44 7.84 -9.76
CA LEU A 55 -3.27 7.30 -10.84
C LEU A 55 -4.24 8.35 -11.40
N PHE A 56 -4.79 9.20 -10.53
CA PHE A 56 -5.69 10.30 -10.90
C PHE A 56 -4.95 11.41 -11.66
N LEU A 57 -3.76 11.82 -11.18
CA LEU A 57 -2.90 12.82 -11.83
C LEU A 57 -2.36 12.32 -13.17
N CYS A 58 -2.01 11.04 -13.28
CA CYS A 58 -1.56 10.46 -14.54
C CYS A 58 -2.68 10.43 -15.60
N LYS A 59 -3.96 10.49 -15.20
CA LYS A 59 -5.07 10.55 -16.15
C LYS A 59 -5.28 11.94 -16.75
N ASN A 60 -4.78 12.99 -16.11
CA ASN A 60 -4.96 14.38 -16.54
C ASN A 60 -3.81 14.91 -17.42
N ASN A 61 -2.80 14.08 -17.74
CA ASN A 61 -1.68 14.44 -18.62
C ASN A 61 -1.81 13.83 -20.04
N ASP A 62 -2.97 13.25 -20.35
CA ASP A 62 -3.32 12.76 -21.70
C ASP A 62 -4.30 13.72 -22.42
N ASP A 63 -4.36 15.00 -22.01
CA ASP A 63 -5.04 16.10 -22.71
C ASP A 63 -4.06 17.22 -23.06
#